data_AF-A0A939IBX6-F1
#
_entry.id   AF-A0A939IBX6-F1
#
_cell.length_a   1.000
_cell.length_b   1.000
_cell.length_c   1.000
_cell.angle_alpha   90.00
_cell.angle_beta   90.00
_cell.angle_gamma   90.00
#
_symmetry.space_group_name_H-M   'P 1'
#
loop_
_entity.id
_entity.type
_entity.pdbx_description
1 polymer ?
#
loop_
_entity_poly.entity_id
_entity_poly.type
_entity_poly.pdbx_seq_one_letter_code
_entity_poly.pdbx_strand_id
1 'polypeptide(L)'
;ALRIARDPHAPADLRGAAHGLHLTLTPDAFCLAAAALHAAGDPGTLGDWLAGLFALAREEVAADAGDGSLLAAVDSALADLTDAEFLIALPALRQAFAWFPPRERERIARRLIERRGLRGSGRALLRTTADPLHLAAAHALEENVTALLDRHGLRSAR
;
A
#
# COMPACT_ATOMS: atom_id res chain seq x y z
N ALA A 1 -22.17 5.98 -5.36
CA ALA A 1 -20.75 5.84 -4.99
C ALA A 1 -20.11 7.20 -4.65
N LEU A 2 -20.06 8.16 -5.58
CA LEU A 2 -19.31 9.42 -5.42
C LEU A 2 -19.67 10.28 -4.20
N ARG A 3 -20.92 10.23 -3.71
CA ARG A 3 -21.32 10.89 -2.47
C ARG A 3 -20.51 10.40 -1.27
N ILE A 4 -20.36 9.08 -1.13
CA ILE A 4 -19.59 8.45 -0.04
C ILE A 4 -18.10 8.73 -0.23
N ALA A 5 -17.61 8.62 -1.46
CA ALA A 5 -16.20 8.83 -1.80
C ALA A 5 -15.67 10.21 -1.36
N ARG A 6 -16.52 11.24 -1.50
CA ARG A 6 -16.24 12.65 -1.17
C ARG A 6 -16.60 13.05 0.25
N ASP A 7 -17.25 12.19 1.03
CA ASP A 7 -17.65 12.49 2.39
C ASP A 7 -16.45 12.31 3.33
N PRO A 8 -15.88 13.38 3.91
CA PRO A 8 -14.71 13.26 4.80
C PRO A 8 -15.04 12.54 6.12
N HIS A 9 -16.32 12.41 6.47
CA HIS A 9 -16.76 11.68 7.67
C HIS A 9 -17.01 10.19 7.40
N ALA A 10 -17.00 9.76 6.13
CA ALA A 10 -17.09 8.35 5.81
C ALA A 10 -15.76 7.64 6.14
N PRO A 11 -15.81 6.40 6.67
CA PRO A 11 -14.64 5.56 6.86
C PRO A 11 -13.76 5.47 5.60
N ALA A 12 -12.43 5.46 5.81
CA ALA A 12 -11.45 5.52 4.72
C ALA A 12 -11.60 4.36 3.74
N ASP A 13 -11.82 3.15 4.24
CA ASP A 13 -12.10 1.94 3.46
C ASP A 13 -13.38 2.07 2.62
N LEU A 14 -14.47 2.59 3.17
CA LEU A 14 -15.70 2.83 2.41
C LEU A 14 -15.52 3.89 1.32
N ARG A 15 -14.72 4.93 1.60
CA ARG A 15 -14.36 5.94 0.59
C ARG A 15 -13.54 5.33 -0.54
N GLY A 16 -12.53 4.53 -0.20
CA GLY A 16 -11.71 3.80 -1.16
C GLY A 16 -12.55 2.86 -2.03
N ALA A 17 -13.43 2.07 -1.41
CA ALA A 17 -14.36 1.20 -2.11
C ALA A 17 -15.28 1.98 -3.04
N ALA A 18 -15.83 3.12 -2.59
CA ALA A 18 -16.64 3.97 -3.44
C ALA A 18 -15.88 4.51 -4.68
N HIS A 19 -14.59 4.82 -4.54
CA HIS A 19 -13.74 5.16 -5.67
C HIS A 19 -13.48 3.96 -6.59
N GLY A 20 -13.19 2.78 -6.01
CA GLY A 20 -12.97 1.56 -6.78
C GLY A 20 -14.18 1.18 -7.61
N LEU A 21 -15.37 1.21 -7.01
CA LEU A 21 -16.63 0.99 -7.72
C LEU A 21 -16.83 1.98 -8.86
N HIS A 22 -16.51 3.26 -8.65
CA HIS A 22 -16.64 4.25 -9.71
C HIS A 22 -15.67 4.00 -10.86
N LEU A 23 -14.42 3.64 -10.56
CA LEU A 23 -13.40 3.32 -11.57
C LEU A 23 -13.83 2.10 -12.41
N THR A 24 -14.27 1.02 -11.77
CA THR A 24 -14.74 -0.19 -12.45
C THR A 24 -15.95 0.07 -13.36
N LEU A 25 -16.82 1.03 -12.99
CA LEU A 25 -17.97 1.41 -13.79
C LEU A 25 -17.66 2.50 -14.83
N THR A 26 -16.51 3.16 -14.74
CA THR A 26 -16.12 4.29 -15.59
C THR A 26 -14.61 4.24 -15.83
N PRO A 27 -14.16 3.48 -16.84
CA PRO A 27 -12.73 3.26 -17.10
C PRO A 27 -11.91 4.54 -17.29
N ASP A 28 -12.54 5.64 -17.73
CA ASP A 28 -11.89 6.93 -17.92
C ASP A 28 -11.82 7.80 -16.64
N ALA A 29 -12.34 7.32 -15.50
CA ALA A 29 -12.40 8.08 -14.24
C ALA A 29 -11.09 8.07 -13.43
N PHE A 30 -9.97 7.67 -14.04
CA PHE A 30 -8.68 7.52 -13.37
C PHE A 30 -8.21 8.79 -12.66
N CYS A 31 -8.32 9.95 -13.31
CA CYS A 31 -7.89 11.23 -12.74
C CYS A 31 -8.57 11.53 -11.40
N LEU A 32 -9.81 11.10 -11.22
CA LEU A 32 -10.55 11.29 -9.97
C LEU A 32 -10.03 10.38 -8.85
N ALA A 33 -9.68 9.13 -9.17
CA ALA A 33 -9.08 8.21 -8.21
C ALA A 33 -7.67 8.67 -7.80
N ALA A 34 -6.86 9.14 -8.75
CA ALA A 34 -5.54 9.69 -8.48
C ALA A 34 -5.60 10.94 -7.59
N ALA A 35 -6.50 11.89 -7.89
CA ALA A 35 -6.69 13.08 -7.06
C ALA A 35 -7.18 12.72 -5.65
N ALA A 36 -8.10 11.75 -5.53
CA ALA A 36 -8.61 11.29 -4.26
C ALA A 36 -7.55 10.57 -3.40
N LEU A 37 -6.65 9.83 -4.04
CA LEU A 37 -5.52 9.17 -3.36
C LEU A 37 -4.57 10.21 -2.74
N HIS A 38 -4.22 11.27 -3.46
CA HIS A 38 -3.41 12.36 -2.90
C HIS A 38 -4.15 13.11 -1.78
N ALA A 39 -5.47 13.28 -1.92
CA ALA A 39 -6.31 13.89 -0.89
C ALA A 39 -6.54 12.99 0.34
N ALA A 40 -6.33 11.68 0.22
CA ALA A 40 -6.35 10.74 1.34
C ALA A 40 -5.05 10.77 2.17
N GLY A 41 -4.14 11.71 1.89
CA GLY A 41 -2.76 11.80 2.38
C GLY A 41 -2.52 11.92 3.90
N ASP A 42 -3.48 11.53 4.74
CA ASP A 42 -3.16 11.13 6.11
C ASP A 42 -2.53 9.71 6.07
N PRO A 43 -1.24 9.56 6.42
CA PRO A 43 -0.57 8.27 6.42
C PRO A 43 -1.29 7.21 7.27
N GLY A 44 -2.00 7.64 8.33
CA GLY A 44 -2.77 6.75 9.20
C GLY A 44 -3.98 6.11 8.55
N THR A 45 -4.51 6.68 7.45
CA THR A 45 -5.73 6.18 6.78
C THR A 45 -5.49 5.73 5.34
N LEU A 46 -4.32 6.03 4.77
CA LEU A 46 -3.97 5.69 3.39
C LEU A 46 -4.10 4.19 3.11
N GLY A 47 -3.62 3.34 4.02
CA GLY A 47 -3.69 1.89 3.86
C GLY A 47 -5.13 1.36 3.86
N ASP A 48 -5.98 1.85 4.76
CA ASP A 48 -7.39 1.46 4.83
C ASP A 48 -8.15 1.91 3.59
N TRP A 49 -7.88 3.13 3.12
CA TRP A 49 -8.42 3.64 1.87
C TRP A 49 -8.03 2.76 0.67
N LEU A 50 -6.75 2.37 0.57
CA LEU A 50 -6.27 1.48 -0.47
C LEU A 50 -6.90 0.07 -0.36
N ALA A 51 -7.10 -0.45 0.85
CA ALA A 51 -7.76 -1.74 1.05
C ALA A 51 -9.18 -1.74 0.48
N GLY A 52 -9.95 -0.66 0.74
CA GLY A 52 -11.28 -0.48 0.17
C GLY A 52 -11.27 -0.37 -1.36
N LEU A 53 -10.34 0.42 -1.90
CA LEU A 53 -10.15 0.56 -3.35
C LEU A 53 -9.87 -0.80 -4.01
N PHE A 54 -8.91 -1.55 -3.48
CA PHE A 54 -8.50 -2.85 -4.01
C PHE A 54 -9.59 -3.92 -3.88
N ALA A 55 -10.51 -3.79 -2.92
CA ALA A 55 -11.64 -4.70 -2.81
C ALA A 55 -12.55 -4.65 -4.06
N LEU A 56 -12.67 -3.51 -4.73
CA LEU A 56 -13.60 -3.30 -5.84
C LEU A 56 -12.95 -2.98 -7.21
N ALA A 57 -11.66 -2.64 -7.23
CA ALA A 57 -10.92 -2.26 -8.44
C ALA A 57 -9.56 -2.97 -8.58
N ARG A 58 -9.44 -4.20 -8.06
CA ARG A 58 -8.17 -4.97 -8.09
C ARG A 58 -7.62 -5.15 -9.51
N GLU A 59 -8.49 -5.53 -10.44
CA GLU A 59 -8.10 -5.76 -11.83
C GLU A 59 -7.59 -4.48 -12.48
N GLU A 60 -8.19 -3.33 -12.19
CA GLU A 60 -7.74 -2.03 -12.74
C GLU A 60 -6.30 -1.68 -12.33
N VAL A 61 -5.93 -1.97 -11.07
CA VAL A 61 -4.54 -1.84 -10.59
C VAL A 61 -3.60 -2.77 -11.36
N ALA A 62 -4.06 -3.98 -11.68
CA ALA A 62 -3.27 -5.02 -12.32
C ALA A 62 -3.37 -5.04 -13.85
N ALA A 63 -4.22 -4.20 -14.48
CA ALA A 63 -4.51 -4.20 -15.92
C ALA A 63 -3.80 -3.07 -16.66
N ASP A 64 -3.75 -1.86 -16.11
CA ASP A 64 -3.17 -0.69 -16.78
C ASP A 64 -1.71 -0.40 -16.38
N ALA A 65 -0.88 0.01 -17.35
CA ALA A 65 0.56 0.23 -17.20
C ALA A 65 1.06 1.57 -17.77
N GLY A 66 0.16 2.48 -18.18
CA GLY A 66 0.54 3.82 -18.63
C GLY A 66 0.93 4.79 -17.52
N ASP A 67 1.47 5.95 -17.89
CA ASP A 67 1.81 7.05 -16.96
C ASP A 67 0.60 7.70 -16.27
N GLY A 68 -0.60 7.39 -16.74
CA GLY A 68 -1.87 7.71 -16.11
C GLY A 68 -2.61 6.46 -15.59
N SER A 69 -1.90 5.43 -15.13
CA SER A 69 -2.52 4.22 -14.57
C SER A 69 -2.75 4.35 -13.06
N LEU A 70 -3.67 3.54 -12.52
CA LEU A 70 -3.88 3.44 -11.07
C LEU A 70 -2.61 3.04 -10.32
N LEU A 71 -1.83 2.14 -10.89
CA LEU A 71 -0.56 1.76 -10.32
C LEU A 71 0.44 2.93 -10.24
N ALA A 72 0.47 3.79 -11.26
CA ALA A 72 1.32 4.98 -11.27
C ALA A 72 0.96 5.99 -10.17
N ALA A 73 -0.34 6.24 -9.96
CA ALA A 73 -0.79 7.12 -8.88
C ALA A 73 -0.47 6.54 -7.49
N VAL A 74 -0.65 5.22 -7.30
CA VAL A 74 -0.29 4.54 -6.06
C VAL A 74 1.21 4.61 -5.80
N ASP A 75 2.05 4.34 -6.81
CA ASP A 75 3.51 4.44 -6.69
C ASP A 75 3.95 5.87 -6.32
N SER A 76 3.37 6.90 -6.94
CA SER A 76 3.67 8.31 -6.63
C SER A 76 3.27 8.66 -5.20
N ALA A 77 2.04 8.35 -4.79
CA ALA A 77 1.56 8.68 -3.46
C ALA A 77 2.38 7.99 -2.34
N LEU A 78 2.87 6.78 -2.59
CA LEU A 78 3.74 6.07 -1.66
C LEU A 78 5.17 6.62 -1.67
N ALA A 79 5.67 7.11 -2.81
CA ALA A 79 6.99 7.71 -2.92
C ALA A 79 7.08 9.11 -2.28
N ASP A 80 5.95 9.81 -2.17
CA ASP A 80 5.87 11.13 -1.53
C ASP A 80 5.86 11.08 0.00
N LEU A 81 5.67 9.89 0.60
CA LEU A 81 5.73 9.70 2.05
C LEU A 81 7.18 9.80 2.55
N THR A 82 7.37 10.52 3.66
CA THR A 82 8.63 10.44 4.42
C THR A 82 8.77 9.06 5.08
N ASP A 83 9.99 8.70 5.51
CA ASP A 83 10.24 7.43 6.22
C ASP A 83 9.32 7.23 7.43
N ALA A 84 9.07 8.29 8.21
CA ALA A 84 8.21 8.22 9.38
C ALA A 84 6.74 7.99 9.00
N GLU A 85 6.25 8.69 7.99
CA GLU A 85 4.88 8.54 7.49
C GLU A 85 4.66 7.17 6.86
N PHE A 86 5.66 6.67 6.12
CA PHE A 86 5.63 5.33 5.56
C PHE A 86 5.54 4.27 6.67
N LEU A 87 6.30 4.41 7.77
CA LEU A 87 6.22 3.48 8.90
C LEU A 87 4.86 3.52 9.61
N ILE A 88 4.19 4.68 9.66
CA ILE A 88 2.81 4.80 10.18
C ILE A 88 1.83 4.05 9.26
N ALA A 89 1.96 4.23 7.95
CA ALA A 89 1.07 3.60 6.97
C ALA A 89 1.33 2.09 6.78
N LEU A 90 2.55 1.64 7.05
CA LEU A 90 3.04 0.30 6.69
C LEU A 90 2.15 -0.87 7.14
N PRO A 91 1.61 -0.92 8.38
CA PRO A 91 0.76 -2.02 8.81
C PRO A 91 -0.49 -2.15 7.94
N ALA A 92 -1.22 -1.05 7.71
CA ALA A 92 -2.43 -1.04 6.90
C ALA A 92 -2.11 -1.26 5.41
N LEU A 93 -1.00 -0.71 4.90
CA LEU A 93 -0.51 -1.00 3.55
C LEU A 93 -0.26 -2.49 3.34
N ARG A 94 0.39 -3.17 4.29
CA ARG A 94 0.63 -4.63 4.21
C ARG A 94 -0.68 -5.40 4.16
N GLN A 95 -1.70 -4.99 4.90
CA GLN A 95 -3.03 -5.59 4.84
C GLN A 95 -3.71 -5.33 3.49
N ALA A 96 -3.70 -4.10 2.99
CA ALA A 96 -4.26 -3.75 1.69
C ALA A 96 -3.65 -4.56 0.55
N PHE A 97 -2.32 -4.68 0.51
CA PHE A 97 -1.63 -5.44 -0.52
C PHE A 97 -1.70 -6.98 -0.34
N ALA A 98 -2.15 -7.47 0.82
CA ALA A 98 -2.34 -8.91 1.05
C ALA A 98 -3.49 -9.50 0.20
N TRP A 99 -4.41 -8.65 -0.28
CA TRP A 99 -5.50 -9.05 -1.18
C TRP A 99 -5.04 -9.53 -2.55
N PHE A 100 -3.85 -9.16 -3.00
CA PHE A 100 -3.33 -9.57 -4.30
C PHE A 100 -2.69 -10.98 -4.23
N PRO A 101 -3.20 -11.95 -5.00
CA PRO A 101 -2.56 -13.25 -5.16
C PRO A 101 -1.11 -13.15 -5.68
N PRO A 102 -0.28 -14.19 -5.49
CA PRO A 102 1.10 -14.19 -5.95
C PRO A 102 1.30 -13.79 -7.42
N ARG A 103 0.42 -14.25 -8.33
CA ARG A 103 0.52 -13.93 -9.77
C ARG A 103 0.26 -12.46 -10.07
N GLU A 104 -0.68 -11.84 -9.37
CA GLU A 104 -0.98 -10.41 -9.54
C GLU A 104 0.12 -9.55 -8.94
N ARG A 105 0.66 -9.94 -7.77
CA ARG A 105 1.83 -9.27 -7.17
C ARG A 105 3.04 -9.30 -8.10
N GLU A 106 3.31 -10.42 -8.76
CA GLU A 106 4.41 -10.51 -9.75
C GLU A 106 4.16 -9.56 -10.94
N ARG A 107 2.91 -9.47 -11.43
CA ARG A 107 2.54 -8.56 -12.52
C ARG A 107 2.75 -7.10 -12.12
N ILE A 108 2.31 -6.72 -10.93
CA ILE A 108 2.51 -5.39 -10.35
C ILE A 108 4.01 -5.09 -10.21
N ALA A 109 4.78 -6.01 -9.63
CA ALA A 109 6.21 -5.85 -9.43
C ALA A 109 6.97 -5.62 -10.74
N ARG A 110 6.68 -6.40 -11.78
CA ARG A 110 7.27 -6.22 -13.11
C ARG A 110 6.99 -4.83 -13.68
N ARG A 111 5.75 -4.35 -13.56
CA ARG A 111 5.36 -3.01 -14.06
C ARG A 111 6.06 -1.88 -13.30
N LEU A 112 6.19 -2.01 -11.98
CA LEU A 112 6.93 -1.03 -11.18
C LEU A 112 8.42 -0.98 -11.57
N ILE A 113 9.03 -2.15 -11.84
CA ILE A 113 10.42 -2.24 -12.33
C ILE A 113 10.55 -1.54 -13.69
N GLU A 114 9.66 -1.85 -14.64
CA GLU A 114 9.62 -1.25 -15.98
C GLU A 114 9.44 0.28 -15.90
N ARG A 115 8.48 0.75 -15.07
CA ARG A 115 8.20 2.18 -14.86
C ARG A 115 9.40 2.94 -14.31
N ARG A 116 10.19 2.34 -13.43
CA ARG A 116 11.41 2.96 -12.88
C ARG A 116 12.62 2.86 -13.81
N GLY A 117 12.44 2.37 -15.05
CA GLY A 117 13.53 2.15 -16.01
C GLY A 117 14.52 1.07 -15.57
N LEU A 118 14.14 0.23 -14.60
CA LEU A 118 14.96 -0.83 -14.07
C LEU A 118 14.75 -2.12 -14.88
N ARG A 119 15.71 -3.04 -14.77
CA ARG A 119 15.60 -4.39 -15.35
C ARG A 119 15.80 -5.42 -14.25
N GLY A 120 15.03 -6.50 -14.28
CA GLY A 120 15.15 -7.57 -13.30
C GLY A 120 13.84 -8.32 -13.07
N SER A 121 13.88 -9.26 -12.13
CA SER A 121 12.69 -9.99 -11.68
C SER A 121 12.06 -9.31 -10.45
N GLY A 122 10.76 -9.49 -10.24
CA GLY A 122 10.09 -9.03 -9.02
C GLY A 122 10.72 -9.60 -7.75
N ARG A 123 11.33 -10.79 -7.83
CA ARG A 123 12.10 -11.40 -6.74
C ARG A 123 13.27 -10.56 -6.27
N ALA A 124 13.86 -9.71 -7.12
CA ALA A 124 14.93 -8.81 -6.73
C ALA A 124 14.46 -7.78 -5.69
N LEU A 125 13.19 -7.33 -5.77
CA LEU A 125 12.59 -6.40 -4.80
C LEU A 125 12.43 -7.00 -3.40
N LEU A 126 12.42 -8.32 -3.29
CA LEU A 126 12.32 -9.03 -2.00
C LEU A 126 13.68 -9.18 -1.32
N ARG A 127 14.78 -8.82 -1.99
CA ARG A 127 16.12 -8.86 -1.41
C ARG A 127 16.41 -7.50 -0.81
N THR A 128 16.63 -7.47 0.49
CA THR A 128 17.16 -6.27 1.15
C THR A 128 18.61 -6.04 0.74
N THR A 129 18.95 -4.78 0.46
CA THR A 129 20.34 -4.33 0.23
C THR A 129 21.02 -3.89 1.53
N ALA A 130 20.34 -4.01 2.68
CA ALA A 130 20.90 -3.67 3.97
C ALA A 130 22.07 -4.59 4.36
N ASP A 131 23.02 -4.03 5.11
CA ASP A 131 24.14 -4.78 5.67
C ASP A 131 23.62 -5.94 6.55
N PRO A 132 24.04 -7.19 6.29
CA PRO A 132 23.69 -8.34 7.12
C PRO A 132 23.96 -8.14 8.62
N LEU A 133 25.01 -7.39 8.99
CA LEU A 133 25.33 -7.09 10.38
C LEU A 133 24.29 -6.16 11.03
N HIS A 134 23.79 -5.17 10.28
CA HIS A 134 22.71 -4.31 10.75
C HIS A 134 21.39 -5.08 10.91
N LEU A 135 21.08 -5.99 9.99
CA LEU A 135 19.89 -6.85 10.11
C LEU A 135 19.98 -7.74 11.35
N ALA A 136 21.14 -8.34 11.61
CA ALA A 136 21.37 -9.14 12.81
C ALA A 136 21.22 -8.31 14.09
N ALA A 137 21.76 -7.09 14.11
CA ALA A 137 21.62 -6.18 15.25
C ALA A 137 20.15 -5.76 15.49
N ALA A 138 19.41 -5.47 14.42
CA ALA A 138 17.98 -5.16 14.51
C ALA A 138 17.17 -6.34 15.07
N HIS A 139 17.43 -7.56 14.57
CA HIS A 139 16.80 -8.78 15.10
C HIS A 139 17.10 -8.99 16.59
N ALA A 140 18.36 -8.83 17.02
CA ALA A 140 18.73 -8.97 18.43
C ALA A 140 18.02 -7.92 19.32
N LEU A 141 17.84 -6.70 18.82
CA LEU A 141 17.08 -5.65 19.50
C LEU A 141 15.61 -6.02 19.64
N GLU A 142 14.96 -6.48 18.57
CA GLU A 142 13.56 -6.93 18.57
C GLU A 142 13.31 -8.08 19.56
N GLU A 143 14.22 -9.06 19.60
CA GLU A 143 14.19 -10.17 20.54
C GLU A 143 14.31 -9.69 21.99
N ASN A 144 15.25 -8.78 22.26
CA ASN A 144 15.43 -8.22 23.59
C ASN A 144 14.20 -7.41 24.06
N VAL A 145 13.62 -6.58 23.18
CA VAL A 145 12.38 -5.85 23.47
C VAL A 145 11.24 -6.82 23.78
N THR A 146 11.09 -7.88 22.98
CA THR A 146 10.06 -8.90 23.19
C THR A 146 10.24 -9.59 24.55
N ALA A 147 11.46 -10.01 24.89
CA ALA A 147 11.77 -10.65 26.16
C ALA A 147 11.55 -9.72 27.37
N LEU A 148 11.79 -8.41 27.21
CA LEU A 148 11.51 -7.41 28.24
C LEU A 148 10.00 -7.24 28.44
N LEU A 149 9.23 -7.12 27.35
CA LEU A 149 7.77 -7.06 27.41
C LEU A 149 7.16 -8.30 28.06
N ASP A 150 7.66 -9.50 27.73
CA ASP A 150 7.23 -10.76 28.34
C ASP A 150 7.49 -10.78 29.85
N ARG A 151 8.71 -10.41 30.26
CA ARG A 151 9.12 -10.37 31.68
C ARG A 151 8.26 -9.44 32.52
N HIS A 152 7.80 -8.34 31.93
CA HIS A 152 6.98 -7.34 32.62
C HIS A 152 5.47 -7.55 32.39
N GLY A 153 5.05 -8.62 31.70
CA GLY A 153 3.63 -8.89 31.44
C GLY A 153 2.96 -7.85 30.54
N LEU A 154 3.74 -7.14 29.72
CA LEU A 154 3.26 -6.02 28.88
C LEU A 154 2.81 -6.46 27.48
N ARG A 155 2.86 -7.75 27.15
CA ARG A 155 2.17 -8.26 25.96
C ARG A 155 0.69 -8.38 26.29
N SER A 156 -0.12 -7.56 25.63
CA SER A 156 -1.57 -7.67 25.69
C SER A 156 -1.99 -9.13 25.47
N ALA A 157 -2.80 -9.66 26.38
CA ALA A 157 -3.47 -10.93 26.18
C ALA A 157 -4.19 -10.89 24.82
N ARG A 158 -3.96 -11.94 24.03
CA ARG A 158 -4.54 -12.11 22.71
C ARG A 158 -6.02 -12.46 22.82
#